data_AF-A0A9X6KKC2-F1
#
_entry.id   AF-A0A9X6KKC2-F1
#
_cell.length_a   1.000
_cell.length_b   1.000
_cell.length_c   1.000
_cell.angle_alpha   90.00
_cell.angle_beta   90.00
_cell.angle_gamma   90.00
#
_symmetry.space_group_name_H-M   'P 1'
#
loop_
_entity.id
_entity.type
_entity.pdbx_description
1 polymer ?
#
loop_
_entity_poly.entity_id
_entity_poly.type
_entity_poly.pdbx_seq_one_letter_code
_entity_poly.pdbx_strand_id
1 'polypeptide(L)' 'MEGKIIQIIPAPADLNTVYQNYETGELITSRTLCLALTDEGEVHLMDIDDSGLVDVAEAASNFKGIEWEQSYG' A
#
# COMPACT_ATOMS: atom_id res chain seq x y z
N MET A 1 -11.81 -4.82 4.63
CA MET A 1 -12.25 -3.46 4.28
C MET A 1 -13.72 -3.36 4.61
N GLU A 2 -14.05 -2.55 5.62
CA GLU A 2 -15.43 -2.17 5.90
C GLU A 2 -15.72 -0.84 5.18
N GLY A 3 -17.00 -0.54 4.93
CA GLY A 3 -17.39 0.64 4.16
C GLY A 3 -17.21 0.56 2.64
N LYS A 4 -17.82 1.52 1.94
CA LYS A 4 -17.74 1.72 0.49
C LYS A 4 -16.69 2.77 0.18
N ILE A 5 -15.85 2.51 -0.82
CA ILE A 5 -14.92 3.52 -1.35
C ILE A 5 -15.72 4.69 -1.97
N ILE A 6 -15.48 5.90 -1.47
CA ILE A 6 -16.11 7.14 -1.95
C ILE A 6 -15.12 8.05 -2.69
N GLN A 7 -13.81 7.86 -2.48
CA GLN A 7 -12.79 8.65 -3.17
C GLN A 7 -11.50 7.85 -3.36
N ILE A 8 -10.90 7.99 -4.54
CA ILE A 8 -9.55 7.54 -4.84
C ILE A 8 -8.64 8.77 -4.93
N ILE A 9 -7.53 8.75 -4.21
CA ILE A 9 -6.53 9.82 -4.16
C ILE A 9 -5.22 9.24 -4.68
N PRO A 10 -4.61 9.78 -5.76
CA PRO A 10 -3.30 9.32 -6.19
C PRO A 10 -2.28 9.42 -5.05
N ALA A 11 -1.49 8.36 -4.85
CA ALA A 11 -0.44 8.38 -3.85
C ALA A 11 0.74 9.27 -4.31
N PRO A 12 1.48 9.88 -3.37
CA PRO A 12 2.78 10.48 -3.68
C PRO A 12 3.69 9.49 -4.42
N ALA A 13 4.52 10.01 -5.32
CA ALA A 13 5.34 9.18 -6.19
C ALA A 13 6.41 8.37 -5.43
N ASP A 14 6.76 8.82 -4.23
CA ASP A 14 7.77 8.29 -3.32
C ASP A 14 7.19 7.53 -2.12
N LEU A 15 5.86 7.32 -2.08
CA LEU A 15 5.22 6.52 -1.04
C LEU A 15 5.23 5.04 -1.41
N ASN A 16 5.87 4.22 -0.57
CA ASN A 16 5.93 2.78 -0.73
C ASN A 16 5.30 2.05 0.47
N THR A 17 4.67 0.92 0.20
CA THR A 17 4.26 -0.08 1.18
C THR A 17 5.43 -1.02 1.45
N VAL A 18 5.59 -1.42 2.71
CA VAL A 18 6.69 -2.29 3.15
C VAL A 18 6.11 -3.63 3.56
N TYR A 19 6.67 -4.71 3.02
CA TYR A 19 6.32 -6.08 3.35
C TYR A 19 7.54 -6.85 3.85
N GLN A 20 7.29 -7.93 4.57
CA GLN A 20 8.33 -8.91 4.87
C GLN A 20 8.21 -10.11 3.93
N ASN A 21 9.31 -10.45 3.25
CA ASN A 21 9.42 -11.70 2.53
C ASN A 21 9.46 -12.87 3.54
N TYR A 22 8.54 -13.82 3.42
CA TYR A 22 8.45 -14.94 4.37
C TYR A 22 9.58 -15.96 4.24
N GLU A 23 10.21 -16.07 3.07
CA GLU A 23 11.30 -17.01 2.83
C GLU A 23 12.63 -16.48 3.33
N THR A 24 12.92 -15.19 3.09
CA THR A 24 14.22 -14.57 3.41
C THR A 24 14.19 -13.76 4.71
N GLY A 25 13.02 -13.33 5.17
CA GLY A 25 12.85 -12.41 6.30
C GLY A 25 13.17 -10.95 5.97
N GLU A 26 13.65 -10.67 4.76
CA GLU A 26 14.00 -9.32 4.30
C GLU A 26 12.76 -8.45 4.10
N LEU A 27 12.96 -7.13 4.20
CA LEU A 27 11.93 -6.16 3.85
C LEU A 27 11.98 -5.90 2.35
N ILE A 28 10.81 -5.94 1.72
CA ILE A 28 10.60 -5.59 0.32
C ILE A 28 9.60 -4.45 0.25
N THR A 29 9.70 -3.66 -0.81
CA THR A 29 8.87 -2.47 -1.00
C THR A 29 8.06 -2.62 -2.27
N SER A 30 6.81 -2.16 -2.23
CA SER A 30 5.97 -1.98 -3.41
C SER A 30 5.48 -0.54 -3.47
N ARG A 31 5.30 -0.03 -4.68
CA ARG A 31 4.83 1.34 -4.85
C ARG A 31 3.35 1.43 -4.52
N THR A 32 3.00 2.33 -3.60
CA THR A 32 1.59 2.67 -3.37
C THR A 32 1.06 3.42 -4.59
N LEU A 33 -0.05 2.95 -5.15
CA LEU A 33 -0.67 3.55 -6.33
C LEU A 33 -1.64 4.67 -5.93
N CYS A 34 -2.49 4.39 -4.94
CA CYS A 34 -3.49 5.33 -4.46
C CYS A 34 -3.89 5.07 -3.02
N LEU A 35 -4.58 6.05 -2.44
CA LEU A 35 -5.29 5.94 -1.19
C LEU A 35 -6.79 5.85 -1.49
N ALA A 36 -7.49 4.96 -0.80
CA ALA A 36 -8.94 4.80 -0.92
C ALA A 36 -9.63 5.26 0.36
N LEU A 37 -10.41 6.34 0.28
CA LEU A 37 -11.25 6.84 1.39
C LEU A 37 -12.61 6.13 1.37
N THR A 38 -13.02 5.58 2.51
CA THR A 38 -14.34 4.96 2.71
C THR A 38 -15.38 5.95 3.23
N ASP A 39 -16.66 5.62 3.08
CA ASP A 39 -17.78 6.37 3.68
C ASP A 39 -17.82 6.32 5.21
N GLU A 40 -17.07 5.40 5.81
CA GLU A 40 -16.84 5.32 7.25
C GLU A 40 -15.65 6.19 7.72
N GLY A 41 -14.92 6.81 6.78
CA GLY A 41 -13.81 7.71 7.06
C GLY A 41 -12.44 7.04 7.19
N GLU A 42 -12.34 5.74 6.88
CA GLU A 42 -11.07 5.02 6.83
C GLU A 42 -10.33 5.33 5.52
N VAL A 43 -9.00 5.28 5.57
CA VAL A 43 -8.15 5.46 4.39
C VAL A 43 -7.24 4.25 4.25
N HIS A 44 -7.35 3.58 3.10
CA HIS A 44 -6.59 2.38 2.80
C HIS A 44 -5.49 2.64 1.78
N LEU A 45 -4.36 1.94 1.91
CA LEU A 45 -3.26 1.96 0.94
C LEU A 45 -3.56 0.91 -0.12
N MET A 46 -3.51 1.31 -1.39
CA MET A 46 -3.69 0.40 -2.52
C MET A 46 -2.39 0.29 -3.29
N ASP A 47 -1.88 -0.93 -3.44
CA ASP A 47 -0.72 -1.22 -4.27
C ASP A 47 -0.98 -2.40 -5.21
N ILE A 48 -0.05 -2.61 -6.15
CA ILE A 48 -0.07 -3.77 -7.03
C ILE A 48 0.86 -4.82 -6.48
N ASP A 49 0.37 -6.04 -6.31
CA ASP A 49 1.18 -7.18 -5.92
C ASP A 49 1.72 -7.94 -7.15
N ASP A 50 2.50 -9.00 -6.90
CA ASP A 50 3.08 -9.83 -7.97
C ASP A 50 2.04 -10.55 -8.85
N SER A 51 0.77 -10.59 -8.43
CA SER A 51 -0.33 -11.15 -9.24
C SER A 51 -0.86 -10.15 -10.28
N GLY A 52 -0.42 -8.89 -10.21
CA GLY A 52 -0.85 -7.82 -11.10
C GLY A 52 -2.23 -7.26 -10.76
N LEU A 53 -2.77 -7.61 -9.59
CA LEU A 53 -4.02 -7.08 -9.05
C LEU A 53 -3.73 -5.96 -8.05
N VAL A 54 -4.68 -5.03 -7.96
CA VAL A 54 -4.61 -3.93 -7.00
C VAL A 54 -5.44 -4.30 -5.78
N ASP A 55 -4.81 -4.35 -4.62
CA ASP A 55 -5.41 -4.76 -3.36
C ASP A 55 -5.11 -3.80 -2.22
N VAL A 56 -5.76 -4.00 -1.08
CA VAL A 56 -5.50 -3.23 0.16
C VAL A 56 -4.22 -3.75 0.80
N ALA A 57 -3.16 -2.94 0.79
CA ALA A 57 -1.83 -3.32 1.24
C ALA A 57 -1.82 -3.82 2.69
N GLU A 58 -2.46 -3.10 3.61
CA GLU A 58 -2.49 -3.46 5.03
C GLU A 58 -3.36 -4.68 5.36
N ALA A 59 -4.09 -5.23 4.38
CA ALA A 59 -4.78 -6.51 4.54
C ALA A 59 -3.81 -7.71 4.42
N ALA A 60 -2.62 -7.52 3.86
CA ALA A 60 -1.62 -8.57 3.74
C ALA A 60 -1.00 -8.90 5.10
N SER A 61 -0.90 -10.19 5.44
CA SER A 61 -0.36 -10.63 6.74
C SER A 61 1.14 -10.35 6.93
N ASN A 62 1.86 -10.04 5.86
CA ASN A 62 3.27 -9.62 5.89
C ASN A 62 3.46 -8.11 5.80
N PHE A 63 2.40 -7.31 5.76
CA PHE A 63 2.50 -5.86 5.78
C PHE A 63 3.25 -5.39 7.04
N LYS A 64 4.20 -4.46 6.86
CA LYS A 64 5.06 -3.90 7.92
C LYS A 64 4.94 -2.39 8.09
N GLY A 65 4.29 -1.70 7.15
CA GLY A 65 4.09 -0.27 7.23
C GLY A 65 4.33 0.41 5.90
N ILE A 66 4.73 1.67 5.97
CA ILE A 66 5.05 2.50 4.82
C ILE A 66 6.46 3.08 4.96
N GLU A 67 7.07 3.39 3.83
CA GLU A 67 8.29 4.17 3.76
C GLU A 67 8.18 5.25 2.69
N TRP A 68 8.99 6.29 2.85
CA TRP A 68 9.15 7.34 1.86
C TRP A 68 10.53 7.18 1.25
N GLU A 69 10.60 6.80 -0.02
CA GLU A 69 11.88 6.70 -0.71
C GLU A 69 12.37 8.12 -1.02
N GLN A 70 13.45 8.56 -0.34
CA GLN A 70 14.09 9.81 -0.73
C GLN A 70 14.66 9.66 -2.14
N SER A 71 13.95 10.19 -3.12
CA SER A 71 14.51 10.45 -4.43
C SER A 71 15.57 11.54 -4.26
N TYR A 72 16.84 11.13 -4.10
CA TYR A 72 17.96 12.04 -4.30
C TYR A 72 17.96 12.45 -5.78
N GLY A 73 17.36 13.59 -6.08
CA GLY A 73 17.42 14.24 -7.39
C GLY A 73 18.80 14.75 -7.74
#